data_AF-A0A7V9HJ37-F1
#
_entry.id   AF-A0A7V9HJ37-F1
#
_cell.length_a   1.000
_cell.length_b   1.000
_cell.length_c   1.000
_cell.angle_alpha   90.00
_cell.angle_beta   90.00
_cell.angle_gamma   90.00
#
_symmetry.space_group_name_H-M   'P 1'
#
loop_
_entity.id
_entity.type
_entity.pdbx_description
1 polymer ?
#
loop_
_entity_poly.entity_id
_entity_poly.type
_entity_poly.pdbx_seq_one_letter_code
_entity_poly.pdbx_strand_id
1 'polypeptide(L)'
;GDLLQIESAWEAGVAAAAEQAARWQGDARLVQLQIGCQPLETGFRWQGTFYSDSAQSFYFSDTGQTEPAEDDPATIPTLPLDDLSFQQLHVALARAGHADTDAFNPATGITVRLNVPSDPFGPPGIPEDVVYYVAVELPGDVRDLFVSGANWTIYSYRDAG
;
A
#
# COMPACT_ATOMS: atom_id res chain seq x y z
N GLY A 1 -5.89 7.65 16.77
CA GLY A 1 -5.20 8.07 15.54
C GLY A 1 -5.84 7.41 14.35
N ASP A 2 -5.56 7.95 13.17
CA ASP A 2 -6.16 7.51 11.90
C ASP A 2 -5.88 6.03 11.60
N LEU A 3 -4.72 5.50 11.99
CA LEU A 3 -4.34 4.09 11.76
C LEU A 3 -5.25 3.05 12.44
N LEU A 4 -5.75 3.33 13.65
CA LEU A 4 -6.71 2.43 14.31
C LEU A 4 -8.07 2.46 13.61
N GLN A 5 -8.44 3.60 13.05
CA GLN A 5 -9.66 3.71 12.25
C GLN A 5 -9.49 3.03 10.89
N ILE A 6 -8.30 3.12 10.28
CA ILE A 6 -7.92 2.39 9.06
C ILE A 6 -8.06 0.88 9.29
N GLU A 7 -7.48 0.34 10.37
CA GLU A 7 -7.61 -1.08 10.73
C GLU A 7 -9.08 -1.50 10.83
N SER A 8 -9.92 -0.70 11.48
CA SER A 8 -11.35 -1.03 11.61
C SER A 8 -12.14 -0.92 10.30
N ALA A 9 -11.70 -0.07 9.37
CA ALA A 9 -12.34 0.15 8.08
C ALA A 9 -11.74 -0.71 6.95
N TRP A 10 -10.63 -1.40 7.24
CA TRP A 10 -9.82 -2.19 6.32
C TRP A 10 -10.63 -3.22 5.56
N GLU A 11 -11.25 -4.14 6.29
CA GLU A 11 -11.93 -5.30 5.68
C GLU A 11 -13.02 -4.84 4.72
N ALA A 12 -13.79 -3.81 5.12
CA ALA A 12 -14.85 -3.25 4.29
C ALA A 12 -14.29 -2.54 3.03
N GLY A 13 -13.21 -1.77 3.19
CA GLY A 13 -12.57 -1.05 2.09
C GLY A 13 -11.97 -1.98 1.04
N VAL A 14 -11.22 -2.99 1.49
CA VAL A 14 -10.60 -3.99 0.62
C VAL A 14 -11.66 -4.88 -0.03
N ALA A 15 -12.69 -5.31 0.71
CA ALA A 15 -13.79 -6.08 0.14
C ALA A 15 -14.53 -5.31 -0.96
N ALA A 16 -14.79 -4.01 -0.76
CA ALA A 16 -15.43 -3.17 -1.77
C ALA A 16 -14.57 -2.99 -3.03
N ALA A 17 -13.25 -2.86 -2.88
CA ALA A 17 -12.33 -2.79 -4.01
C ALA A 17 -12.26 -4.15 -4.75
N ALA A 18 -12.18 -5.25 -4.00
CA ALA A 18 -12.13 -6.61 -4.56
C ALA A 18 -13.42 -6.99 -5.29
N GLU A 19 -14.59 -6.56 -4.78
CA GLU A 19 -15.86 -6.77 -5.47
C GLU A 19 -15.90 -6.05 -6.82
N GLN A 20 -15.39 -4.82 -6.89
CA GLN A 20 -15.29 -4.09 -8.16
C GLN A 20 -14.37 -4.80 -9.16
N ALA A 21 -13.21 -5.25 -8.69
CA ALA A 21 -12.28 -6.02 -9.52
C ALA A 21 -12.90 -7.33 -10.03
N ALA A 22 -13.60 -8.08 -9.17
CA ALA A 22 -14.27 -9.32 -9.52
C ALA A 22 -15.40 -9.12 -10.56
N ARG A 23 -16.07 -7.95 -10.54
CA ARG A 23 -17.04 -7.56 -11.59
C ARG A 23 -16.37 -7.26 -12.93
N TRP A 24 -15.13 -6.77 -12.90
CA TRP A 24 -14.34 -6.54 -14.10
C TRP A 24 -13.81 -7.86 -14.67
N GLN A 25 -13.09 -8.66 -13.87
CA GLN A 25 -12.60 -10.00 -14.23
C GLN A 25 -12.60 -10.96 -13.04
N GLY A 26 -13.02 -12.20 -13.29
CA GLY A 26 -13.19 -13.20 -12.22
C GLY A 26 -11.89 -13.76 -11.63
N ASP A 27 -10.78 -13.62 -12.35
CA ASP A 27 -9.42 -14.01 -11.91
C ASP A 27 -8.59 -12.82 -11.40
N ALA A 28 -9.22 -11.64 -11.23
CA ALA A 28 -8.53 -10.45 -10.76
C ALA A 28 -7.99 -10.64 -9.33
N ARG A 29 -6.68 -10.40 -9.15
CA ARG A 29 -5.99 -10.47 -7.86
C ARG A 29 -5.40 -9.13 -7.48
N LEU A 30 -5.44 -8.79 -6.19
CA LEU A 30 -4.89 -7.53 -5.70
C LEU A 30 -3.36 -7.60 -5.72
N VAL A 31 -2.71 -6.58 -6.28
CA VAL A 31 -1.24 -6.48 -6.38
C VAL A 31 -0.68 -5.32 -5.55
N GLN A 32 -1.47 -4.25 -5.42
CA GLN A 32 -1.14 -3.07 -4.65
C GLN A 32 -2.40 -2.53 -3.99
N LEU A 33 -2.23 -2.00 -2.78
CA LEU A 33 -3.27 -1.21 -2.12
C LEU A 33 -2.73 0.15 -1.71
N GLN A 34 -3.55 1.18 -1.88
CA GLN A 34 -3.27 2.53 -1.41
C GLN A 34 -4.44 3.05 -0.55
N ILE A 35 -4.07 3.74 0.53
CA ILE A 35 -5.00 4.27 1.53
C ILE A 35 -4.71 5.76 1.69
N GLY A 36 -5.63 6.59 1.21
CA GLY A 36 -5.55 8.04 1.35
C GLY A 36 -6.67 8.59 2.24
N CYS A 37 -6.53 9.83 2.69
CA CYS A 37 -7.63 10.58 3.29
C CYS A 37 -8.55 11.12 2.18
N GLN A 38 -9.86 11.11 2.40
CA GLN A 38 -10.77 11.78 1.46
C GLN A 38 -10.70 13.31 1.62
N PRO A 39 -10.47 14.09 0.54
CA PRO A 39 -10.37 15.55 0.65
C PRO A 39 -11.67 16.25 1.06
N LEU A 40 -12.82 15.62 0.81
CA LEU A 40 -14.15 16.24 0.93
C LEU A 40 -15.10 15.50 1.90
N GLU A 41 -14.70 14.35 2.43
CA GLU A 41 -15.54 13.52 3.31
C GLU A 41 -14.73 12.99 4.48
N THR A 42 -15.42 12.65 5.58
CA THR A 42 -14.79 11.94 6.69
C THR A 42 -14.60 10.47 6.32
N GLY A 43 -13.35 10.03 6.20
CA GLY A 43 -13.02 8.62 6.00
C GLY A 43 -11.80 8.40 5.11
N PHE A 44 -11.52 7.11 4.87
CA PHE A 44 -10.41 6.68 4.03
C PHE A 44 -10.88 6.37 2.62
N ARG A 45 -10.03 6.69 1.64
CA ARG A 45 -10.16 6.24 0.27
C ARG A 45 -9.30 5.00 0.08
N TRP A 46 -9.95 3.89 -0.26
CA TRP A 46 -9.31 2.62 -0.57
C TRP A 46 -9.16 2.49 -2.07
N GLN A 47 -7.92 2.33 -2.54
CA GLN A 47 -7.59 2.22 -3.96
C GLN A 47 -6.79 0.94 -4.16
N GLY A 48 -7.38 -0.04 -4.84
CA GLY A 48 -6.71 -1.28 -5.19
C GLY A 48 -6.27 -1.26 -6.65
N THR A 49 -5.04 -1.70 -6.90
CA THR A 49 -4.60 -2.12 -8.23
C THR A 49 -4.74 -3.64 -8.29
N PHE A 50 -5.47 -4.12 -9.30
CA PHE A 50 -5.73 -5.52 -9.52
C PHE A 50 -5.13 -5.97 -10.84
N TYR A 51 -4.67 -7.21 -10.91
CA TYR A 51 -4.16 -7.82 -12.13
C TYR A 51 -4.98 -9.05 -12.49
N SER A 52 -5.20 -9.28 -13.79
CA SER A 52 -5.86 -10.49 -14.32
C SER A 52 -4.96 -11.13 -15.37
N ASP A 53 -4.65 -12.43 -15.21
CA ASP A 53 -3.85 -13.18 -16.19
C ASP A 53 -4.62 -13.33 -17.52
N SER A 54 -5.93 -13.55 -17.44
CA SER A 54 -6.77 -13.76 -18.62
C SER A 54 -6.95 -12.48 -19.44
N ALA A 55 -6.99 -11.31 -18.79
CA ALA A 55 -7.03 -10.02 -19.46
C ALA A 55 -5.63 -9.44 -19.77
N GLN A 56 -4.57 -9.98 -19.16
CA GLN A 56 -3.21 -9.44 -19.17
C GLN A 56 -3.20 -7.93 -18.97
N SER A 57 -3.90 -7.46 -17.94
CA SER A 57 -4.12 -6.05 -17.70
C SER A 57 -4.20 -5.76 -16.21
N PHE A 58 -3.88 -4.53 -15.84
CA PHE A 58 -4.13 -3.96 -14.54
C PHE A 58 -5.46 -3.19 -14.53
N TYR A 59 -6.15 -3.21 -13.41
CA TYR A 59 -7.37 -2.46 -13.15
C TYR A 59 -7.19 -1.61 -11.89
N PHE A 60 -7.55 -0.33 -11.99
CA PHE A 60 -7.46 0.63 -10.91
C PHE A 60 -8.86 0.91 -10.36
N SER A 61 -9.14 0.45 -9.14
CA SER A 61 -10.51 0.51 -8.58
C SER A 61 -11.01 1.92 -8.30
N ASP A 62 -10.12 2.90 -8.28
CA ASP A 62 -10.42 4.27 -7.89
C ASP A 62 -10.89 5.13 -9.07
N THR A 63 -10.46 4.80 -10.28
CA THR A 63 -10.80 5.44 -11.55
C THR A 63 -11.62 4.53 -12.46
N GLY A 64 -11.60 3.22 -12.21
CA GLY A 64 -12.17 2.21 -13.09
C GLY A 64 -11.36 2.02 -14.39
N GLN A 65 -10.14 2.57 -14.46
CA GLN A 65 -9.29 2.45 -15.63
C GLN A 65 -8.65 1.06 -15.71
N THR A 66 -8.31 0.67 -16.94
CA THR A 66 -7.60 -0.58 -17.24
C THR A 66 -6.39 -0.24 -18.10
N GLU A 67 -5.24 -0.81 -17.75
CA GLU A 67 -3.98 -0.67 -18.48
C GLU A 67 -3.45 -2.05 -18.87
N PRO A 68 -3.02 -2.28 -20.12
CA PRO A 68 -2.37 -3.53 -20.50
C PRO A 68 -1.11 -3.77 -19.67
N ALA A 69 -0.86 -5.02 -19.28
CA ALA A 69 0.40 -5.40 -18.65
C ALA A 69 1.42 -5.78 -19.73
N GLU A 70 2.62 -5.21 -19.62
CA GLU A 70 3.78 -5.59 -20.46
C GLU A 70 4.70 -6.60 -19.77
N ASP A 71 4.44 -6.87 -18.48
CA ASP A 71 5.20 -7.79 -17.64
C ASP A 71 4.79 -9.25 -17.84
N ASP A 72 5.70 -10.18 -17.49
CA ASP A 72 5.38 -11.60 -17.43
C ASP A 72 4.35 -11.85 -16.30
N PRO A 73 3.18 -12.46 -16.59
CA PRO A 73 2.18 -12.78 -15.58
C PRO A 73 2.73 -13.53 -14.36
N ALA A 74 3.74 -14.39 -14.56
CA ALA A 74 4.37 -15.16 -13.50
C ALA A 74 5.22 -14.32 -12.53
N THR A 75 5.57 -13.09 -12.92
CA THR A 75 6.36 -12.17 -12.10
C THR A 75 5.53 -11.17 -11.31
N ILE A 76 4.22 -11.08 -11.59
CA ILE A 76 3.32 -10.12 -10.93
C ILE A 76 2.87 -10.70 -9.58
N PRO A 77 3.29 -10.10 -8.45
CA PRO A 77 3.00 -10.63 -7.14
C PRO A 77 1.53 -10.44 -6.76
N THR A 78 1.02 -11.34 -5.92
CA THR A 78 -0.28 -11.17 -5.26
C THR A 78 -0.05 -10.66 -3.85
N LEU A 79 -0.78 -9.63 -3.44
CA LEU A 79 -0.67 -9.10 -2.08
C LEU A 79 -1.38 -10.03 -1.08
N PRO A 80 -0.68 -10.58 -0.07
CA PRO A 80 -1.30 -11.45 0.93
C PRO A 80 -2.04 -10.61 1.97
N LEU A 81 -3.37 -10.51 1.82
CA LEU A 81 -4.21 -9.66 2.67
C LEU A 81 -4.19 -10.05 4.15
N ASP A 82 -4.01 -11.34 4.44
CA ASP A 82 -3.99 -11.87 5.81
C ASP A 82 -2.76 -11.43 6.61
N ASP A 83 -1.70 -11.00 5.93
CA ASP A 83 -0.45 -10.52 6.54
C ASP A 83 -0.47 -8.99 6.79
N LEU A 84 -1.57 -8.32 6.45
CA LEU A 84 -1.68 -6.87 6.55
C LEU A 84 -2.15 -6.43 7.93
N SER A 85 -1.47 -5.44 8.52
CA SER A 85 -1.80 -4.92 9.85
C SER A 85 -1.33 -3.47 10.02
N PHE A 86 -2.29 -2.54 10.07
CA PHE A 86 -2.06 -1.10 10.32
C PHE A 86 -1.77 -0.83 11.79
N GLN A 87 -2.24 -1.70 12.69
CA GLN A 87 -1.88 -1.61 14.10
C GLN A 87 -0.37 -1.80 14.31
N GLN A 88 0.23 -2.82 13.71
CA GLN A 88 1.68 -3.03 13.83
C GLN A 88 2.48 -1.96 13.09
N LEU A 89 1.99 -1.46 11.94
CA LEU A 89 2.56 -0.29 11.27
C LEU A 89 2.58 0.93 12.22
N HIS A 90 1.47 1.20 12.91
CA HIS A 90 1.37 2.27 13.89
C HIS A 90 2.41 2.12 15.01
N VAL A 91 2.51 0.91 15.56
CA VAL A 91 3.50 0.61 16.62
C VAL A 91 4.93 0.78 16.11
N ALA A 92 5.22 0.39 14.87
CA ALA A 92 6.54 0.55 14.26
C ALA A 92 6.91 2.03 14.10
N LEU A 93 6.00 2.84 13.56
CA LEU A 93 6.18 4.28 13.39
C LEU A 93 6.37 4.98 14.75
N ALA A 94 5.54 4.65 15.75
CA ALA A 94 5.66 5.20 17.10
C ALA A 94 7.01 4.84 17.76
N ARG A 95 7.50 3.61 17.58
CA ARG A 95 8.82 3.18 18.08
C ARG A 95 9.98 3.94 17.42
N ALA A 96 9.83 4.35 16.17
CA ALA A 96 10.79 5.19 15.47
C ALA A 96 10.67 6.68 15.81
N GLY A 97 9.74 7.06 16.69
CA GLY A 97 9.58 8.43 17.17
C GLY A 97 8.67 9.29 16.30
N HIS A 98 7.89 8.70 15.40
CA HIS A 98 6.83 9.40 14.68
C HIS A 98 5.61 9.54 15.58
N ALA A 99 5.14 10.78 15.76
CA ALA A 99 3.99 11.06 16.60
C ALA A 99 2.68 10.79 15.85
N ASP A 100 1.61 10.50 16.59
CA ASP A 100 0.25 10.39 16.02
C ASP A 100 -0.23 11.68 15.35
N THR A 101 0.44 12.81 15.63
CA THR A 101 0.17 14.13 15.05
C THR A 101 0.97 14.41 13.79
N ASP A 102 1.94 13.56 13.44
CA ASP A 102 2.68 13.72 12.20
C ASP A 102 1.73 13.46 11.04
N ALA A 103 1.63 14.43 10.11
CA ALA A 103 0.72 14.30 8.99
C ALA A 103 1.31 13.32 7.97
N PHE A 104 0.52 12.33 7.57
CA PHE A 104 0.83 11.59 6.36
C PHE A 104 0.52 12.48 5.16
N ASN A 105 1.40 12.46 4.17
CA ASN A 105 1.16 13.19 2.93
C ASN A 105 -0.15 12.70 2.31
N PRO A 106 -1.18 13.55 2.17
CA PRO A 106 -2.50 13.13 1.71
C PRO A 106 -2.51 12.72 0.23
N ALA A 107 -1.50 13.12 -0.56
CA ALA A 107 -1.39 12.76 -1.96
C ALA A 107 -0.90 11.32 -2.16
N THR A 108 -0.06 10.81 -1.27
CA THR A 108 0.48 9.45 -1.35
C THR A 108 -0.18 8.49 -0.36
N GLY A 109 -0.55 8.96 0.83
CA GLY A 109 -1.18 8.13 1.86
C GLY A 109 -0.26 6.99 2.30
N ILE A 110 -0.84 5.80 2.48
CA ILE A 110 -0.10 4.56 2.75
C ILE A 110 -0.22 3.65 1.52
N THR A 111 0.92 3.25 0.95
CA THR A 111 0.97 2.28 -0.15
C THR A 111 1.50 0.95 0.36
N VAL A 112 0.84 -0.14 0.01
CA VAL A 112 1.20 -1.50 0.43
C VAL A 112 1.41 -2.36 -0.82
N ARG A 113 2.58 -2.99 -0.91
CA ARG A 113 2.97 -3.91 -2.00
C ARG A 113 3.77 -5.08 -1.44
N LEU A 114 3.78 -6.19 -2.15
CA LEU A 114 4.71 -7.28 -1.87
C LEU A 114 6.06 -6.94 -2.55
N ASN A 115 7.14 -6.87 -1.77
CA ASN A 115 8.49 -6.72 -2.29
C ASN A 115 9.02 -8.10 -2.70
N VAL A 116 9.31 -8.28 -3.99
CA VAL A 116 9.87 -9.52 -4.54
C VAL A 116 11.03 -9.20 -5.49
N PRO A 117 11.96 -10.13 -5.74
CA PRO A 117 13.12 -9.86 -6.61
C PRO A 117 12.75 -9.42 -8.03
N SER A 118 11.62 -9.89 -8.56
CA SER A 118 11.13 -9.54 -9.89
C SER A 118 10.46 -8.17 -9.96
N ASP A 119 9.99 -7.65 -8.84
CA ASP A 119 9.30 -6.36 -8.69
C ASP A 119 9.69 -5.73 -7.34
N PRO A 120 10.90 -5.16 -7.24
CA PRO A 120 11.40 -4.64 -5.98
C PRO A 120 10.64 -3.37 -5.57
N PHE A 121 10.36 -3.26 -4.27
CA PHE A 121 9.68 -2.12 -3.69
C PHE A 121 10.41 -1.59 -2.46
N GLY A 122 10.98 -0.39 -2.58
CA GLY A 122 11.74 0.29 -1.54
C GLY A 122 13.25 0.25 -1.73
N PRO A 123 14.03 0.69 -0.73
CA PRO A 123 15.49 0.76 -0.81
C PRO A 123 16.14 -0.64 -0.78
N PRO A 124 17.40 -0.76 -1.27
CA PRO A 124 18.14 -2.02 -1.20
C PRO A 124 18.25 -2.56 0.24
N GLY A 125 18.10 -3.88 0.38
CA GLY A 125 18.24 -4.56 1.67
C GLY A 125 16.94 -4.68 2.48
N ILE A 126 15.81 -4.19 1.95
CA ILE A 126 14.49 -4.51 2.51
C ILE A 126 14.16 -5.99 2.23
N PRO A 127 13.66 -6.76 3.22
CA PRO A 127 13.30 -8.16 3.04
C PRO A 127 12.24 -8.38 1.96
N GLU A 128 12.26 -9.55 1.34
CA GLU A 128 11.19 -10.02 0.46
C GLU A 128 9.95 -10.34 1.29
N ASP A 129 9.03 -9.37 1.39
CA ASP A 129 7.78 -9.48 2.13
C ASP A 129 6.85 -8.31 1.80
N VAL A 130 5.68 -8.24 2.45
CA VAL A 130 4.83 -7.05 2.48
C VAL A 130 5.65 -5.85 2.94
N VAL A 131 5.56 -4.75 2.20
CA VAL A 131 6.18 -3.48 2.53
C VAL A 131 5.14 -2.37 2.50
N TYR A 132 5.13 -1.59 3.56
CA TYR A 132 4.32 -0.37 3.70
C TYR A 132 5.19 0.83 3.39
N TYR A 133 4.83 1.59 2.38
CA TYR A 133 5.39 2.89 2.12
C TYR A 133 4.51 3.97 2.75
N VAL A 134 5.13 4.88 3.50
CA VAL A 134 4.49 6.02 4.13
C VAL A 134 5.36 7.25 3.90
N ALA A 135 4.77 8.31 3.37
CA ALA A 135 5.39 9.62 3.34
C ALA A 135 4.91 10.45 4.53
N VAL A 136 5.82 10.79 5.43
CA VAL A 136 5.53 11.60 6.62
C VAL A 136 5.97 13.03 6.37
N GLU A 137 5.03 13.98 6.48
CA GLU A 137 5.30 15.41 6.40
C GLU A 137 5.79 15.92 7.76
N LEU A 138 6.98 16.49 7.75
CA LEU A 138 7.59 17.18 8.88
C LEU A 138 7.77 18.66 8.53
N PRO A 139 7.98 19.56 9.52
CA PRO A 139 8.19 20.97 9.23
C PRO A 139 9.38 21.21 8.27
N GLY A 140 9.07 21.49 7.01
CA GLY A 140 10.05 21.77 5.95
C GLY A 140 10.70 20.54 5.31
N ASP A 141 10.19 19.32 5.55
CA ASP A 141 10.77 18.07 5.03
C ASP A 141 9.68 16.99 4.81
N VAL A 142 9.86 16.12 3.83
CA VAL A 142 9.00 14.93 3.62
C VAL A 142 9.89 13.71 3.72
N ARG A 143 9.58 12.81 4.64
CA ARG A 143 10.35 11.58 4.82
C ARG A 143 9.61 10.38 4.26
N ASP A 144 10.28 9.73 3.32
CA ASP A 144 9.87 8.45 2.76
C ASP A 144 10.31 7.29 3.67
N LEU A 145 9.33 6.57 4.20
CA LEU A 145 9.54 5.44 5.09
C LEU A 145 9.00 4.16 4.44
N PHE A 146 9.81 3.11 4.43
CA PHE A 146 9.42 1.78 4.01
C PHE A 146 9.46 0.85 5.21
N VAL A 147 8.35 0.24 5.57
CA VAL A 147 8.22 -0.63 6.75
C VAL A 147 8.03 -2.06 6.27
N SER A 148 8.91 -2.97 6.66
CA SER A 148 8.76 -4.40 6.36
C SER A 148 7.71 -5.04 7.27
N GLY A 149 6.76 -5.79 6.71
CA GLY A 149 5.76 -6.55 7.45
C GLY A 149 6.36 -7.68 8.31
N ALA A 150 7.46 -8.29 7.84
CA ALA A 150 8.08 -9.45 8.49
C ALA A 150 8.58 -9.14 9.90
N ASN A 151 9.20 -7.98 10.06
CA ASN A 151 9.94 -7.62 11.27
C ASN A 151 9.63 -6.21 11.77
N TRP A 152 8.76 -5.47 11.07
CA TRP A 152 8.38 -4.09 11.40
C TRP A 152 9.57 -3.13 11.47
N THR A 153 10.62 -3.42 10.71
CA THR A 153 11.80 -2.55 10.57
C THR A 153 11.52 -1.46 9.54
N ILE A 154 11.91 -0.23 9.88
CA ILE A 154 11.81 0.93 9.02
C ILE A 154 13.11 1.10 8.23
N TYR A 155 12.98 1.20 6.93
CA TYR A 155 14.01 1.49 5.96
C TYR A 155 13.72 2.88 5.38
N SER A 156 14.70 3.77 5.42
CA SER A 156 14.59 5.10 4.82
C SER A 156 15.52 5.20 3.63
N TYR A 157 15.08 5.87 2.57
CA TYR A 157 16.00 6.35 1.55
C TYR A 157 16.82 7.49 2.17
N ARG A 158 18.13 7.28 2.37
CA ARG A 158 19.06 8.41 2.50
C ARG A 158 19.78 8.46 1.17
N ASP A 159 19.55 9.51 0.40
CA ASP A 159 20.45 9.86 -0.69
C ASP A 159 21.87 9.87 -0.13
N ALA A 160 22.72 9.00 -0.69
CA ALA A 160 24.16 9.16 -0.49
C ALA A 160 24.53 10.45 -1.21
N GLY A 161 24.66 11.54 -0.43
CA GLY A 161 25.12 12.83 -0.92
C GLY A 161 26.51 12.79 -1.54
#